data_AF-A0A8B3CH93-F1
#
_entry.id   AF-A0A8B3CH93-F1
#
_cell.length_a   1.000
_cell.length_b   1.000
_cell.length_c   1.000
_cell.angle_alpha   90.00
_cell.angle_beta   90.00
_cell.angle_gamma   90.00
#
_symmetry.space_group_name_H-M   'P 1'
#
loop_
_entity.id
_entity.type
_entity.pdbx_description
1 polymer ?
#
loop_
_entity_poly.entity_id
_entity_poly.type
_entity_poly.pdbx_seq_one_letter_code
_entity_poly.pdbx_strand_id
1 'polypeptide(L)'
;MTDPTPKIEFADILRLSKGEQYFFAALIDLAFLEKIFTNGVPFRESFSVRIPIASDEYLTDGVMSPDYIHTTLFLHSFIEKSLKFISLLTNAKATIRSLRACDHNLEKLLAYALITQRDLKNAFGDEDYRICDRVFKLNYSYLRYLSRNQEIIFKYESLLKITSYFKEKMLSCRASNIYSIEYRDSFVRRLGNKYPITIVSIPVSKEAPKIVNKEDFENITTHKSYMYVSPAEDGFKHLPSSALTDIECNFLISCYEFKNSKYHLKSPIDNQTSRRIFKLFSKAEYTLPSQTRNISVGRSSR
;
A
#
# COMPACT_ATOMS: atom_id res chain seq x y z
N MET A 1 27.09 21.32 6.95
CA MET A 1 26.29 20.60 7.95
C MET A 1 24.82 20.82 7.61
N THR A 2 24.21 19.89 6.87
CA THR A 2 22.77 19.92 6.58
C THR A 2 22.08 19.25 7.75
N ASP A 3 21.41 20.05 8.58
CA ASP A 3 20.56 19.58 9.66
C ASP A 3 19.45 18.69 9.07
N PRO A 4 19.38 17.39 9.39
CA PRO A 4 18.32 16.52 8.87
C PRO A 4 17.05 16.91 9.62
N THR A 5 16.33 17.88 9.07
CA THR A 5 15.08 18.36 9.65
C THR A 5 14.14 17.16 9.82
N PRO A 6 13.57 16.93 11.02
CA PRO A 6 12.71 15.78 11.24
C PRO A 6 11.49 15.91 10.32
N LYS A 7 11.39 15.00 9.34
CA LYS A 7 10.16 14.74 8.60
C LYS A 7 9.17 14.20 9.63
N ILE A 8 8.30 15.08 10.15
CA ILE A 8 7.27 14.63 11.08
C ILE A 8 6.11 14.07 10.26
N GLU A 9 5.96 12.78 10.39
CA GLU A 9 4.91 11.97 9.80
C GLU A 9 3.62 12.13 10.61
N PHE A 10 2.53 12.57 9.97
CA PHE A 10 1.21 12.46 10.58
C PHE A 10 0.58 11.13 10.19
N ALA A 11 0.01 10.44 11.17
CA ALA A 11 -0.82 9.27 10.97
C ALA A 11 -2.17 9.64 10.35
N ASP A 12 -2.40 9.33 9.08
CA ASP A 12 -3.78 9.21 8.60
C ASP A 12 -4.34 7.88 9.10
N ILE A 13 -5.50 7.95 9.77
CA ILE A 13 -6.19 6.79 10.31
C ILE A 13 -7.01 6.16 9.20
N LEU A 14 -6.46 5.12 8.57
CA LEU A 14 -7.23 4.26 7.68
C LEU A 14 -8.06 3.30 8.52
N ARG A 15 -9.38 3.43 8.38
CA ARG A 15 -10.36 2.54 8.99
C ARG A 15 -10.62 1.38 8.03
N LEU A 16 -9.98 0.24 8.29
CA LEU A 16 -10.09 -0.93 7.41
C LEU A 16 -11.15 -1.90 7.90
N SER A 17 -12.03 -2.33 6.99
CA SER A 17 -12.87 -3.52 7.21
C SER A 17 -11.99 -4.77 7.28
N LYS A 18 -12.49 -5.86 7.88
CA LYS A 18 -11.72 -7.13 7.92
C LYS A 18 -11.37 -7.70 6.56
N GLY A 19 -12.15 -7.41 5.52
CA GLY A 19 -11.80 -7.78 4.14
C GLY A 19 -10.65 -6.94 3.59
N GLU A 20 -10.68 -5.63 3.84
CA GLU A 20 -9.61 -4.70 3.44
C GLU A 20 -8.28 -4.98 4.16
N GLN A 21 -8.31 -5.60 5.34
CA GLN A 21 -7.08 -6.03 6.03
C GLN A 21 -6.24 -6.98 5.17
N TYR A 22 -6.86 -7.92 4.45
CA TYR A 22 -6.11 -8.83 3.57
C TYR A 22 -5.49 -8.08 2.40
N PHE A 23 -6.20 -7.10 1.82
CA PHE A 23 -5.67 -6.28 0.74
C PHE A 23 -4.47 -5.44 1.18
N PHE A 24 -4.59 -4.68 2.27
CA PHE A 24 -3.49 -3.85 2.76
C PHE A 24 -2.30 -4.70 3.21
N ALA A 25 -2.53 -5.84 3.87
CA ALA A 25 -1.45 -6.77 4.21
C ALA A 25 -0.76 -7.32 2.96
N ALA A 26 -1.50 -7.61 1.88
CA ALA A 26 -0.93 -8.03 0.61
C ALA A 26 -0.09 -6.90 -0.04
N LEU A 27 -0.54 -5.64 0.05
CA LEU A 27 0.23 -4.50 -0.46
C LEU A 27 1.56 -4.30 0.28
N ILE A 28 1.61 -4.56 1.59
CA ILE A 28 2.85 -4.49 2.36
C ILE A 28 3.85 -5.53 1.88
N ASP A 29 3.40 -6.79 1.71
CA ASP A 29 4.27 -7.85 1.18
C ASP A 29 4.70 -7.54 -0.26
N LEU A 30 3.78 -7.04 -1.08
CA LEU A 30 4.07 -6.64 -2.45
C LEU A 30 5.14 -5.55 -2.51
N ALA A 31 5.07 -4.55 -1.63
CA ALA A 31 6.08 -3.49 -1.57
C ALA A 31 7.46 -4.04 -1.21
N PHE A 32 7.54 -5.05 -0.34
CA PHE A 32 8.80 -5.76 -0.06
C PHE A 32 9.30 -6.51 -1.30
N LEU A 33 8.43 -7.29 -1.95
CA LEU A 33 8.77 -8.07 -3.14
C LEU A 33 9.23 -7.16 -4.29
N GLU A 34 8.50 -6.08 -4.57
CA GLU A 34 8.88 -5.09 -5.58
C GLU A 34 10.20 -4.39 -5.24
N LYS A 35 10.49 -4.15 -3.96
CA LYS A 35 11.79 -3.61 -3.54
C LYS A 35 12.93 -4.56 -3.91
N ILE A 36 12.76 -5.86 -3.71
CA ILE A 36 13.74 -6.89 -4.09
C ILE A 36 13.83 -7.01 -5.61
N PHE A 37 12.69 -7.05 -6.30
CA PHE A 37 12.66 -7.33 -7.73
C PHE A 37 13.00 -6.13 -8.65
N THR A 38 12.80 -4.90 -8.19
CA THR A 38 12.87 -3.69 -9.04
C THR A 38 14.13 -2.87 -8.79
N ASN A 39 14.69 -2.88 -7.58
CA ASN A 39 15.81 -2.01 -7.21
C ASN A 39 17.20 -2.59 -7.53
N GLY A 40 17.27 -3.69 -8.30
CA GLY A 40 18.54 -4.27 -8.74
C GLY A 40 19.43 -4.74 -7.59
N VAL A 41 18.86 -5.05 -6.42
CA VAL A 41 19.60 -5.73 -5.35
C VAL A 41 20.00 -7.10 -5.91
N PRO A 42 21.30 -7.44 -5.97
CA PRO A 42 21.71 -8.74 -6.47
C PRO A 42 21.06 -9.82 -5.60
N PHE A 43 20.11 -10.56 -6.17
CA PHE A 43 19.47 -11.66 -5.48
C PHE A 43 20.51 -12.76 -5.27
N ARG A 44 21.05 -12.84 -4.06
CA ARG A 44 22.00 -13.88 -3.69
C ARG A 44 21.21 -15.10 -3.27
N GLU A 45 21.51 -16.24 -3.88
CA GLU A 45 20.88 -17.53 -3.52
C GLU A 45 21.58 -18.17 -2.31
N SER A 46 22.88 -17.91 -2.14
CA SER A 46 23.69 -18.45 -1.05
C SER A 46 24.61 -17.39 -0.42
N PHE A 47 25.03 -17.68 0.80
CA PHE A 47 26.05 -16.98 1.56
C PHE A 47 27.09 -17.99 2.03
N SER A 48 28.34 -17.56 2.15
CA SER A 48 29.43 -18.39 2.66
C SER A 48 29.88 -17.87 4.02
N VAL A 49 29.82 -18.73 5.04
CA VAL A 49 30.29 -18.42 6.39
C VAL A 49 31.69 -19.00 6.56
N ARG A 50 32.64 -18.15 6.96
CA ARG A 50 33.98 -18.60 7.32
C ARG A 50 33.99 -19.05 8.78
N ILE A 51 34.43 -20.28 9.01
CA ILE A 51 34.55 -20.89 10.32
C ILE A 51 36.05 -20.96 10.65
N PRO A 52 36.55 -20.17 11.60
CA PRO A 52 37.95 -20.23 11.98
C PRO A 52 38.25 -21.58 12.64
N ILE A 53 39.32 -22.25 12.21
CA ILE A 53 39.80 -23.53 12.78
C ILE A 53 41.18 -23.38 13.42
N ALA A 54 42.02 -22.48 12.90
CA ALA A 54 43.29 -22.09 13.49
C ALA A 54 43.62 -20.62 13.13
N SER A 55 44.74 -20.11 13.63
CA SER A 55 45.13 -18.68 13.54
C SER A 55 45.03 -18.09 12.13
N ASP A 56 45.31 -18.88 11.09
CA ASP A 56 45.25 -18.46 9.68
C ASP A 56 44.45 -19.43 8.79
N GLU A 57 43.70 -20.36 9.39
CA GLU A 57 42.93 -21.38 8.67
C GLU A 57 41.43 -21.22 8.90
N TYR A 58 40.66 -21.36 7.82
CA TYR A 58 39.21 -21.25 7.82
C TYR A 58 38.59 -22.38 7.01
N LEU A 59 37.55 -23.00 7.54
CA LEU A 59 36.56 -23.72 6.73
C LEU A 59 35.53 -22.74 6.18
N THR A 60 34.90 -23.09 5.07
CA THR A 60 33.82 -22.31 4.50
C THR A 60 32.58 -23.18 4.35
N ASP A 61 31.52 -22.81 5.04
CA ASP A 61 30.21 -23.44 4.88
C ASP A 61 29.30 -22.56 4.03
N GLY A 62 28.57 -23.20 3.10
CA GLY A 62 27.54 -22.54 2.32
C GLY A 62 26.19 -22.64 3.01
N VAL A 63 25.50 -21.51 3.16
CA VAL A 63 24.12 -21.44 3.66
C VAL A 63 23.23 -20.76 2.63
N MET A 64 21.94 -21.08 2.60
CA MET A 64 20.99 -20.32 1.80
C MET A 64 20.97 -18.87 2.25
N SER A 65 20.90 -17.96 1.29
CA SER A 65 20.84 -16.53 1.59
C SER A 65 19.58 -16.19 2.40
N PRO A 66 19.68 -15.38 3.45
CA PRO A 66 18.52 -14.86 4.17
C PRO A 66 17.53 -14.17 3.23
N ASP A 67 18.01 -13.44 2.24
CA ASP A 67 17.16 -12.74 1.27
C ASP A 67 16.33 -13.71 0.44
N TYR A 68 16.89 -14.87 0.09
CA TYR A 68 16.19 -15.93 -0.63
C TYR A 68 15.04 -16.50 0.20
N ILE A 69 15.32 -16.84 1.46
CA ILE A 69 14.33 -17.37 2.40
C ILE A 69 13.22 -16.33 2.62
N HIS A 70 13.59 -15.09 2.93
CA HIS A 70 12.62 -14.01 3.16
C HIS A 70 11.78 -13.72 1.93
N THR A 71 12.36 -13.61 0.74
CA THR A 71 11.62 -13.38 -0.50
C THR A 71 10.59 -14.48 -0.75
N THR A 72 10.97 -15.74 -0.56
CA THR A 72 10.06 -16.88 -0.70
C THR A 72 8.92 -16.83 0.32
N LEU A 73 9.20 -16.47 1.57
CA LEU A 73 8.18 -16.33 2.62
C LEU A 73 7.20 -15.19 2.32
N PHE A 74 7.73 -14.03 1.92
CA PHE A 74 6.91 -12.89 1.54
C PHE A 74 6.08 -13.19 0.29
N LEU A 75 6.62 -13.95 -0.67
CA LEU A 75 5.85 -14.39 -1.84
C LEU A 75 4.69 -15.30 -1.43
N HIS A 76 4.93 -16.31 -0.60
CA HIS A 76 3.87 -17.18 -0.10
C HIS A 76 2.79 -16.38 0.63
N SER A 77 3.20 -15.49 1.56
CA SER A 77 2.28 -14.67 2.34
C SER A 77 1.48 -13.69 1.46
N PHE A 78 2.13 -13.10 0.45
CA PHE A 78 1.50 -12.24 -0.54
C PHE A 78 0.40 -12.97 -1.32
N ILE A 79 0.70 -14.17 -1.82
CA ILE A 79 -0.26 -15.01 -2.55
C ILE A 79 -1.42 -15.37 -1.63
N GLU A 80 -1.14 -15.77 -0.39
CA GLU A 80 -2.16 -16.12 0.60
C GLU A 80 -3.16 -14.99 0.82
N LYS A 81 -2.66 -13.78 1.10
CA LYS A 81 -3.48 -12.60 1.37
C LYS A 81 -4.24 -12.16 0.12
N SER A 82 -3.61 -12.26 -1.05
CA SER A 82 -4.24 -11.99 -2.35
C SER A 82 -5.41 -12.95 -2.61
N LEU A 83 -5.21 -14.25 -2.42
CA LEU A 83 -6.27 -15.26 -2.61
C LEU A 83 -7.42 -15.06 -1.62
N LYS A 84 -7.13 -14.76 -0.35
CA LYS A 84 -8.16 -14.46 0.65
C LYS A 84 -8.98 -13.23 0.26
N PHE A 85 -8.33 -12.17 -0.19
CA PHE A 85 -9.00 -10.96 -0.63
C PHE A 85 -9.85 -11.19 -1.89
N ILE A 86 -9.30 -11.84 -2.91
CA ILE A 86 -10.02 -12.20 -4.14
C ILE A 86 -11.24 -13.07 -3.81
N SER A 87 -11.06 -14.10 -2.97
CA SER A 87 -12.16 -14.98 -2.54
C SER A 87 -13.30 -14.20 -1.88
N LEU A 88 -12.96 -13.25 -0.99
CA LEU A 88 -13.97 -12.40 -0.34
C LEU A 88 -14.69 -11.47 -1.30
N LEU A 89 -14.16 -11.22 -2.50
CA LEU A 89 -14.82 -10.41 -3.53
C LEU A 89 -15.66 -11.27 -4.46
N THR A 90 -15.07 -12.34 -5.01
CA THR A 90 -15.65 -13.10 -6.12
C THR A 90 -16.55 -14.25 -5.68
N ASN A 91 -16.40 -14.77 -4.46
CA ASN A 91 -17.11 -15.95 -4.00
C ASN A 91 -18.12 -15.61 -2.90
N ALA A 92 -19.41 -15.72 -3.23
CA ALA A 92 -20.50 -15.42 -2.29
C ALA A 92 -20.53 -16.33 -1.05
N LYS A 93 -19.93 -17.52 -1.11
CA LYS A 93 -19.83 -18.47 0.00
C LYS A 93 -18.59 -18.25 0.87
N ALA A 94 -17.62 -17.46 0.41
CA ALA A 94 -16.41 -17.18 1.17
C ALA A 94 -16.70 -16.22 2.33
N THR A 95 -16.30 -16.61 3.53
CA THR A 95 -16.37 -15.77 4.73
C THR A 95 -14.98 -15.66 5.36
N ILE A 96 -14.74 -14.64 6.17
CA ILE A 96 -13.48 -14.51 6.91
C ILE A 96 -13.20 -15.76 7.76
N ARG A 97 -14.24 -16.36 8.35
CA ARG A 97 -14.12 -17.59 9.15
C ARG A 97 -13.69 -18.78 8.30
N SER A 98 -14.31 -19.00 7.13
CA SER A 98 -13.96 -20.12 6.26
C SER A 98 -12.55 -19.98 5.68
N LEU A 99 -12.14 -18.75 5.34
CA LEU A 99 -10.80 -18.46 4.83
C LEU A 99 -9.70 -18.60 5.90
N ARG A 100 -10.00 -18.27 7.17
CA ARG A 100 -9.07 -18.53 8.29
C ARG A 100 -8.92 -20.01 8.59
N ALA A 101 -10.00 -20.79 8.47
CA ALA A 101 -9.98 -22.24 8.67
C ALA A 101 -9.14 -22.99 7.61
N CYS A 102 -8.71 -22.32 6.53
CA CYS A 102 -7.79 -22.89 5.55
C CYS A 102 -6.34 -23.00 6.08
N ASP A 103 -6.02 -22.42 7.24
CA ASP A 103 -4.72 -22.54 7.93
C ASP A 103 -3.51 -22.33 7.00
N HIS A 104 -3.52 -21.21 6.29
CA HIS A 104 -2.46 -20.80 5.34
C HIS A 104 -2.26 -21.73 4.12
N ASN A 105 -3.07 -22.77 3.95
CA ASN A 105 -2.98 -23.67 2.81
C ASN A 105 -3.44 -22.98 1.51
N LEU A 106 -2.49 -22.69 0.62
CA LEU A 106 -2.73 -21.98 -0.63
C LEU A 106 -3.61 -22.76 -1.61
N GLU A 107 -3.53 -24.09 -1.65
CA GLU A 107 -4.38 -24.92 -2.52
C GLU A 107 -5.85 -24.81 -2.12
N LYS A 108 -6.15 -24.87 -0.82
CA LYS A 108 -7.52 -24.67 -0.30
C LYS A 108 -8.03 -23.26 -0.62
N LEU A 109 -7.19 -22.25 -0.47
CA LEU A 109 -7.55 -20.86 -0.76
C LEU A 109 -7.77 -20.61 -2.26
N LEU A 110 -6.99 -21.27 -3.12
CA LEU A 110 -7.13 -21.19 -4.57
C LEU A 110 -8.53 -21.65 -5.02
N ALA A 111 -9.03 -22.74 -4.42
CA ALA A 111 -10.37 -23.24 -4.69
C ALA A 111 -11.48 -22.22 -4.34
N TYR A 112 -11.29 -21.39 -3.30
CA TYR A 112 -12.22 -20.32 -2.97
C TYR A 112 -12.15 -19.14 -3.94
N ALA A 113 -10.96 -18.82 -4.45
CA ALA A 113 -10.73 -17.68 -5.34
C ALA A 113 -11.27 -17.89 -6.77
N LEU A 114 -11.79 -19.10 -7.07
CA LEU A 114 -12.24 -19.52 -8.40
C LEU A 114 -11.14 -19.41 -9.47
N ILE A 115 -9.87 -19.51 -9.06
CA ILE A 115 -8.73 -19.61 -9.96
C ILE A 115 -8.46 -21.10 -10.16
N THR A 116 -8.50 -21.59 -11.40
CA THR A 116 -8.29 -23.00 -11.69
C THR A 116 -6.82 -23.31 -11.93
N GLN A 117 -6.44 -24.57 -11.74
CA GLN A 117 -5.11 -25.06 -12.14
C GLN A 117 -4.85 -24.84 -13.64
N ARG A 118 -5.91 -24.88 -14.46
CA ARG A 118 -5.82 -24.59 -15.90
C ARG A 118 -5.48 -23.12 -16.16
N ASP A 119 -6.07 -22.19 -15.40
CA ASP A 119 -5.76 -20.77 -15.52
C ASP A 119 -4.28 -20.50 -15.19
N LEU A 120 -3.78 -21.14 -14.14
CA LEU A 120 -2.36 -21.02 -13.75
C LEU A 120 -1.44 -21.62 -14.81
N LYS A 121 -1.73 -22.81 -15.34
CA LYS A 121 -0.95 -23.43 -16.43
C LYS A 121 -0.99 -22.67 -17.74
N ASN A 122 -2.06 -21.90 -18.00
CA ASN A 122 -2.13 -21.05 -19.18
C ASN A 122 -1.35 -19.75 -18.97
N ALA A 123 -1.36 -19.22 -17.75
CA ALA A 123 -0.63 -18.01 -17.40
C ALA A 123 0.89 -18.25 -17.27
N PHE A 124 1.26 -19.45 -16.85
CA PHE A 124 2.64 -19.84 -16.60
C PHE A 124 3.04 -20.99 -17.52
N GLY A 125 4.21 -20.91 -18.17
CA GLY A 125 4.79 -22.10 -18.82
C GLY A 125 5.07 -23.22 -17.81
N ASP A 126 5.36 -24.43 -18.29
CA ASP A 126 5.52 -25.62 -17.44
C ASP A 126 6.51 -25.43 -16.27
N GLU A 127 7.62 -24.72 -16.51
CA GLU A 127 8.62 -24.43 -15.49
C GLU A 127 8.08 -23.49 -14.40
N ASP A 128 7.53 -22.33 -14.81
CA ASP A 128 6.98 -21.33 -13.91
C ASP A 128 5.79 -21.89 -13.10
N TYR A 129 4.97 -22.74 -13.72
CA TYR A 129 3.88 -23.44 -13.06
C TYR A 129 4.39 -24.42 -12.00
N ARG A 130 5.43 -25.20 -12.28
CA ARG A 130 6.03 -26.11 -11.28
C ARG A 130 6.59 -25.34 -10.10
N ILE A 131 7.19 -24.17 -10.31
CA ILE A 131 7.68 -23.30 -9.24
C ILE A 131 6.49 -22.77 -8.43
N CYS A 132 5.42 -22.32 -9.09
CA CYS A 132 4.20 -21.87 -8.41
C CYS A 132 3.57 -22.97 -7.55
N ASP A 133 3.46 -24.20 -8.07
CA ASP A 133 2.96 -25.36 -7.33
C ASP A 133 3.83 -25.71 -6.12
N ARG A 134 5.16 -25.61 -6.25
CA ARG A 134 6.08 -25.76 -5.11
C ARG A 134 5.83 -24.68 -4.06
N VAL A 135 5.67 -23.42 -4.47
CA VAL A 135 5.34 -22.31 -3.56
C VAL A 135 4.05 -22.60 -2.79
N PHE A 136 3.03 -23.18 -3.42
CA PHE A 136 1.76 -23.51 -2.75
C PHE A 136 1.87 -24.58 -1.67
N LYS A 137 2.88 -25.44 -1.79
CA LYS A 137 3.16 -26.55 -0.86
C LYS A 137 4.21 -26.20 0.19
N LEU A 138 4.74 -24.98 0.16
CA LEU A 138 5.72 -24.54 1.15
C LEU A 138 5.07 -24.47 2.53
N ASN A 139 5.80 -24.96 3.52
CA ASN A 139 5.47 -24.76 4.92
C ASN A 139 6.48 -23.77 5.51
N TYR A 140 5.97 -22.71 6.15
CA TYR A 140 6.77 -21.66 6.77
C TYR A 140 7.87 -22.22 7.69
N SER A 141 7.51 -23.17 8.56
CA SER A 141 8.45 -23.78 9.50
C SER A 141 9.47 -24.64 8.78
N TYR A 142 9.08 -25.33 7.71
CA TYR A 142 10.01 -26.18 6.96
C TYR A 142 11.07 -25.38 6.24
N LEU A 143 10.70 -24.24 5.64
CA LEU A 143 11.66 -23.37 4.99
C LEU A 143 12.66 -22.75 6.00
N ARG A 144 12.20 -22.37 7.19
CA ARG A 144 13.05 -21.71 8.20
C ARG A 144 13.97 -22.67 8.96
N TYR A 145 13.48 -23.87 9.24
CA TYR A 145 14.24 -24.89 9.97
C TYR A 145 14.90 -25.93 9.05
N LEU A 146 14.84 -25.72 7.73
CA LEU A 146 15.34 -26.65 6.71
C LEU A 146 14.89 -28.09 6.96
N SER A 147 13.67 -28.25 7.49
CA SER A 147 13.15 -29.55 7.90
C SER A 147 12.51 -30.24 6.71
N ARG A 148 13.05 -31.41 6.36
CA ARG A 148 12.87 -32.19 5.11
C ARG A 148 13.80 -31.73 3.99
N ASN A 149 14.35 -32.69 3.23
CA ASN A 149 15.20 -32.51 2.04
C ASN A 149 14.42 -31.82 0.89
N GLN A 150 14.04 -30.56 1.08
CA GLN A 150 13.46 -29.75 0.02
C GLN A 150 14.62 -29.04 -0.69
N GLU A 151 14.92 -29.48 -1.92
CA GLU A 151 15.70 -28.65 -2.83
C GLU A 151 14.84 -27.47 -3.26
N ILE A 152 15.10 -26.32 -2.64
CA ILE A 152 14.38 -25.08 -2.91
C ILE A 152 15.34 -24.18 -3.68
N ILE A 153 15.37 -24.38 -5.00
CA ILE A 153 16.01 -23.47 -5.94
C ILE A 153 14.90 -22.98 -6.87
N PHE A 154 14.75 -21.66 -6.92
CA PHE A 154 13.71 -20.98 -7.68
C PHE A 154 14.39 -19.92 -8.51
N LYS A 155 14.09 -19.91 -9.80
CA LYS A 155 14.59 -18.87 -10.69
C LYS A 155 13.94 -17.54 -10.31
N TYR A 156 14.77 -16.51 -10.14
CA TYR A 156 14.33 -15.15 -9.84
C TYR A 156 13.22 -14.66 -10.80
N GLU A 157 13.40 -14.90 -12.10
CA GLU A 157 12.43 -14.50 -13.13
C GLU A 157 11.06 -15.16 -12.92
N SER A 158 11.04 -16.44 -12.52
CA SER A 158 9.82 -17.16 -12.21
C SER A 158 9.11 -16.58 -11.00
N LEU A 159 9.85 -16.24 -9.93
CA LEU A 159 9.28 -15.60 -8.74
C LEU A 159 8.67 -14.22 -9.08
N LEU A 160 9.33 -13.45 -9.93
CA LEU A 160 8.82 -12.15 -10.42
C LEU A 160 7.53 -12.32 -11.25
N LYS A 161 7.49 -13.30 -12.16
CA LYS A 161 6.28 -13.60 -12.95
C LYS A 161 5.11 -14.01 -12.06
N ILE A 162 5.35 -14.90 -11.10
CA ILE A 162 4.33 -15.34 -10.14
C ILE A 162 3.80 -14.14 -9.34
N THR A 163 4.70 -13.30 -8.82
CA THR A 163 4.35 -12.07 -8.09
C THR A 163 3.47 -11.15 -8.95
N SER A 164 3.89 -10.91 -10.19
CA SER A 164 3.20 -10.02 -11.13
C SER A 164 1.79 -10.53 -11.45
N TYR A 165 1.64 -11.83 -11.69
CA TYR A 165 0.33 -12.44 -11.94
C TYR A 165 -0.65 -12.22 -10.78
N PHE A 166 -0.23 -12.52 -9.54
CA PHE A 166 -1.12 -12.35 -8.38
C PHE A 166 -1.40 -10.88 -8.07
N LYS A 167 -0.43 -9.99 -8.28
CA LYS A 167 -0.63 -8.53 -8.22
C LYS A 167 -1.72 -8.09 -9.19
N GLU A 168 -1.60 -8.46 -10.46
CA GLU A 168 -2.59 -8.10 -11.49
C GLU A 168 -3.98 -8.64 -11.14
N LYS A 169 -4.10 -9.92 -10.78
CA LYS A 169 -5.38 -10.51 -10.39
C LYS A 169 -6.01 -9.79 -9.20
N MET A 170 -5.23 -9.48 -8.16
CA MET A 170 -5.72 -8.78 -6.99
C MET A 170 -6.22 -7.36 -7.34
N LEU A 171 -5.43 -6.61 -8.12
CA LEU A 171 -5.76 -5.23 -8.50
C LEU A 171 -6.95 -5.17 -9.46
N SER A 172 -7.01 -6.04 -10.47
CA SER A 172 -8.15 -6.15 -11.39
C SER A 172 -9.42 -6.53 -10.63
N CYS A 173 -9.34 -7.51 -9.71
CA CYS A 173 -10.47 -7.92 -8.89
C CYS A 173 -10.99 -6.75 -8.03
N ARG A 174 -10.10 -5.98 -7.41
CA ARG A 174 -10.47 -4.76 -6.68
C ARG A 174 -11.17 -3.76 -7.58
N ALA A 175 -10.60 -3.49 -8.76
CA ALA A 175 -11.13 -2.50 -9.68
C ALA A 175 -12.56 -2.85 -10.13
N SER A 176 -12.79 -4.10 -10.52
CA SER A 176 -14.10 -4.56 -11.00
C SER A 176 -15.19 -4.60 -9.91
N ASN A 177 -14.83 -4.79 -8.64
CA ASN A 177 -15.80 -5.05 -7.57
C ASN A 177 -15.98 -3.89 -6.58
N ILE A 178 -14.95 -3.07 -6.33
CA ILE A 178 -15.03 -2.00 -5.31
C ILE A 178 -15.29 -0.63 -5.94
N TYR A 179 -14.77 -0.38 -7.14
CA TYR A 179 -14.96 0.89 -7.83
C TYR A 179 -16.20 0.90 -8.75
N SER A 180 -16.91 -0.22 -8.87
CA SER A 180 -18.26 -0.29 -9.43
C SER A 180 -19.31 0.04 -8.35
N ILE A 181 -20.18 1.02 -8.63
CA ILE A 181 -21.18 1.54 -7.69
C ILE A 181 -22.14 0.43 -7.20
N GLU A 182 -22.60 -0.44 -8.11
CA GLU A 182 -23.54 -1.53 -7.80
C GLU A 182 -22.95 -2.57 -6.85
N TYR A 183 -21.65 -2.88 -7.00
CA TYR A 183 -21.00 -3.91 -6.17
C TYR A 183 -20.49 -3.37 -4.85
N ARG A 184 -20.12 -2.09 -4.76
CA ARG A 184 -19.69 -1.45 -3.50
C ARG A 184 -20.73 -1.62 -2.41
N ASP A 185 -22.01 -1.42 -2.74
CA ASP A 185 -23.12 -1.58 -1.81
C ASP A 185 -23.27 -3.03 -1.32
N SER A 186 -23.16 -4.00 -2.24
CA SER A 186 -23.23 -5.42 -1.90
C SER A 186 -22.04 -5.86 -1.03
N PHE A 187 -20.84 -5.35 -1.32
CA PHE A 187 -19.61 -5.65 -0.59
C PHE A 187 -19.62 -5.04 0.81
N VAL A 188 -20.02 -3.77 0.94
CA VAL A 188 -20.17 -3.07 2.21
C VAL A 188 -21.26 -3.71 3.06
N ARG A 189 -22.39 -4.13 2.47
CA ARG A 189 -23.44 -4.86 3.20
C ARG A 189 -23.00 -6.27 3.62
N ARG A 190 -22.32 -7.02 2.73
CA ARG A 190 -21.83 -8.39 2.99
C ARG A 190 -20.74 -8.45 4.06
N LEU A 191 -19.83 -7.47 4.07
CA LEU A 191 -18.80 -7.33 5.10
C LEU A 191 -19.24 -6.40 6.24
N GLY A 192 -20.54 -6.11 6.32
CA GLY A 192 -21.16 -5.06 7.13
C GLY A 192 -20.50 -4.83 8.48
N ASN A 193 -20.31 -3.54 8.80
CA ASN A 193 -20.09 -2.78 10.05
C ASN A 193 -19.99 -3.48 11.44
N LYS A 194 -19.89 -4.80 11.55
CA LYS A 194 -19.87 -5.62 12.76
C LYS A 194 -18.47 -6.08 13.16
N TYR A 195 -17.44 -5.66 12.43
CA TYR A 195 -16.08 -6.07 12.71
C TYR A 195 -15.22 -4.90 13.15
N PRO A 196 -14.35 -5.10 14.16
CA PRO A 196 -13.48 -4.05 14.68
C PRO A 196 -12.68 -3.46 13.52
N ILE A 197 -12.82 -2.14 13.40
CA ILE A 197 -12.06 -1.32 12.48
C ILE A 197 -10.60 -1.44 12.91
N THR A 198 -9.76 -2.03 12.06
CA THR A 198 -8.31 -1.95 12.28
C THR A 198 -7.89 -0.57 11.83
N ILE A 199 -7.38 0.22 12.78
CA ILE A 199 -6.80 1.53 12.54
C ILE A 199 -5.37 1.31 12.08
N VAL A 200 -5.10 1.58 10.80
CA VAL A 200 -3.73 1.66 10.30
C VAL A 200 -3.35 3.13 10.23
N SER A 201 -2.32 3.49 10.98
CA SER A 201 -1.66 4.79 10.88
C SER A 201 -0.72 4.76 9.68
N ILE A 202 -1.04 5.52 8.63
CA ILE A 202 -0.10 5.73 7.52
C ILE A 202 0.54 7.11 7.69
N PRO A 203 1.87 7.20 7.68
CA PRO A 203 2.57 8.48 7.69
C PRO A 203 2.32 9.23 6.37
N VAL A 204 1.64 10.37 6.42
CA VAL A 204 1.43 11.26 5.26
C VAL A 204 2.18 12.58 5.48
N SER A 205 2.96 13.00 4.47
CA SER A 205 3.60 14.32 4.48
C SER A 205 2.56 15.41 4.21
N LYS A 206 2.25 16.21 5.23
CA LYS A 206 1.29 17.32 5.16
C LYS A 206 2.03 18.62 4.89
N GLU A 207 2.22 18.94 3.61
CA GLU A 207 2.89 20.16 3.13
C GLU A 207 1.89 21.18 2.60
N ALA A 208 2.16 22.47 2.81
CA ALA A 208 1.37 23.56 2.24
C ALA A 208 1.32 23.50 0.70
N PRO A 209 0.15 23.75 0.07
CA PRO A 209 0.05 23.74 -1.37
C PRO A 209 0.91 24.85 -1.98
N LYS A 210 1.88 24.49 -2.81
CA LYS A 210 2.80 25.46 -3.42
C LYS A 210 2.11 26.39 -4.42
N ILE A 211 1.04 25.90 -5.06
CA ILE A 211 0.28 26.62 -6.08
C ILE A 211 -1.21 26.33 -5.84
N VAL A 212 -2.04 27.37 -5.86
CA VAL A 212 -3.49 27.31 -5.70
C VAL A 212 -4.14 28.11 -6.83
N ASN A 213 -5.25 27.63 -7.39
CA ASN A 213 -5.96 28.41 -8.41
C ASN A 213 -6.53 29.69 -7.81
N LYS A 214 -6.67 30.73 -8.65
CA LYS A 214 -7.18 32.04 -8.24
C LYS A 214 -8.53 31.92 -7.53
N GLU A 215 -9.50 31.29 -8.19
CA GLU A 215 -10.88 31.18 -7.72
C GLU A 215 -10.96 30.42 -6.40
N ASP A 216 -10.26 29.29 -6.28
CA ASP A 216 -10.22 28.50 -5.04
C ASP A 216 -9.64 29.31 -3.87
N PHE A 217 -8.53 30.03 -4.10
CA PHE A 217 -7.89 30.84 -3.08
C PHE A 217 -8.75 32.03 -2.66
N GLU A 218 -9.36 32.74 -3.62
CA GLU A 218 -10.29 33.83 -3.36
C GLU A 218 -11.51 33.34 -2.59
N ASN A 219 -12.10 32.20 -2.97
CA ASN A 219 -13.24 31.63 -2.27
C ASN A 219 -12.92 31.29 -0.80
N ILE A 220 -11.76 30.67 -0.55
CA ILE A 220 -11.29 30.34 0.81
C ILE A 220 -11.09 31.60 1.65
N THR A 221 -10.44 32.62 1.08
CA THR A 221 -10.06 33.86 1.79
C THR A 221 -11.20 34.88 1.92
N THR A 222 -12.29 34.72 1.17
CA THR A 222 -13.48 35.61 1.21
C THR A 222 -14.68 34.98 1.90
N HIS A 223 -14.47 33.91 2.68
CA HIS A 223 -15.52 33.20 3.42
C HIS A 223 -16.63 32.60 2.54
N LYS A 224 -16.39 32.45 1.23
CA LYS A 224 -17.34 31.82 0.33
C LYS A 224 -17.26 30.31 0.50
N SER A 225 -18.18 29.77 1.29
CA SER A 225 -18.34 28.33 1.46
C SER A 225 -18.71 27.67 0.12
N TYR A 226 -18.11 26.52 -0.20
CA TYR A 226 -18.63 25.65 -1.25
C TYR A 226 -20.03 25.23 -0.85
N MET A 227 -21.06 25.75 -1.53
CA MET A 227 -22.43 25.34 -1.25
C MET A 227 -22.57 23.84 -1.51
N TYR A 228 -22.71 23.06 -0.44
CA TYR A 228 -23.12 21.67 -0.53
C TYR A 228 -24.63 21.63 -0.73
N VAL A 229 -25.09 21.30 -1.95
CA VAL A 229 -26.49 20.97 -2.18
C VAL A 229 -26.67 19.50 -1.86
N SER A 230 -27.25 19.20 -0.70
CA SER A 230 -27.67 17.83 -0.38
C SER A 230 -28.88 17.48 -1.23
N PRO A 231 -28.84 16.42 -2.07
CA PRO A 231 -30.01 16.01 -2.85
C PRO A 231 -31.16 15.44 -2.00
N ALA A 232 -30.95 15.26 -0.69
CA ALA A 232 -31.86 14.55 0.21
C ALA A 232 -32.63 15.45 1.17
N GLU A 233 -32.36 16.76 1.21
CA GLU A 233 -33.07 17.71 2.09
C GLU A 233 -33.48 18.94 1.28
N ASP A 234 -34.80 19.19 1.18
CA ASP A 234 -35.35 20.44 0.66
C ASP A 234 -34.97 21.58 1.63
N GLY A 235 -33.85 22.26 1.35
CA GLY A 235 -33.45 23.48 2.05
C GLY A 235 -31.94 23.66 2.22
N PHE A 236 -31.51 24.91 2.23
CA PHE A 236 -30.14 25.31 2.54
C PHE A 236 -29.87 25.12 4.04
N LYS A 237 -29.14 24.06 4.42
CA LYS A 237 -28.54 23.99 5.76
C LYS A 237 -27.15 24.61 5.75
N HIS A 238 -26.99 25.74 6.44
CA HIS A 238 -25.67 26.23 6.82
C HIS A 238 -25.07 25.28 7.87
N LEU A 239 -24.12 24.44 7.46
CA LEU A 239 -23.26 23.72 8.40
C LEU A 239 -22.41 24.72 9.20
N PRO A 240 -21.97 24.38 10.44
CA PRO A 240 -21.04 25.21 11.19
C PRO A 240 -19.83 25.51 10.32
N SER A 241 -19.57 26.79 10.04
CA SER A 241 -18.82 27.19 8.86
C SER A 241 -17.42 26.57 8.82
N SER A 242 -17.12 25.84 7.74
CA SER A 242 -15.75 25.55 7.29
C SER A 242 -14.96 26.82 6.94
N ALA A 243 -15.58 28.00 7.04
CA ALA A 243 -14.94 29.29 6.85
C ALA A 243 -13.81 29.52 7.87
N LEU A 244 -12.77 30.18 7.37
CA LEU A 244 -11.66 30.66 8.17
C LEU A 244 -12.09 31.92 8.93
N THR A 245 -11.41 32.23 10.02
CA THR A 245 -11.54 33.55 10.68
C THR A 245 -10.78 34.61 9.87
N ASP A 246 -11.08 35.88 10.07
CA ASP A 246 -10.35 36.97 9.38
C ASP A 246 -8.84 36.92 9.66
N ILE A 247 -8.44 36.54 10.87
CA ILE A 247 -7.03 36.35 11.25
C ILE A 247 -6.39 35.23 10.43
N GLU A 248 -7.11 34.13 10.23
CA GLU A 248 -6.65 32.99 9.43
C GLU A 248 -6.60 33.32 7.93
N CYS A 249 -7.59 34.05 7.41
CA CYS A 249 -7.59 34.55 6.03
C CYS A 249 -6.41 35.48 5.78
N ASN A 250 -6.20 36.47 6.66
CA ASN A 250 -5.08 37.41 6.54
C ASN A 250 -3.72 36.72 6.61
N PHE A 251 -3.60 35.69 7.46
CA PHE A 251 -2.41 34.86 7.49
C PHE A 251 -2.17 34.13 6.15
N LEU A 252 -3.20 33.49 5.57
CA LEU A 252 -3.06 32.85 4.25
C LEU A 252 -2.70 33.85 3.15
N ILE A 253 -3.38 35.00 3.09
CA ILE A 253 -3.09 36.07 2.13
C ILE A 253 -1.64 36.52 2.25
N SER A 254 -1.12 36.67 3.48
CA SER A 254 0.27 37.08 3.69
C SER A 254 1.30 36.05 3.16
N CYS A 255 0.93 34.77 3.13
CA CYS A 255 1.82 33.67 2.73
C CYS A 255 1.86 33.43 1.21
N TYR A 256 0.90 33.93 0.44
CA TYR A 256 0.82 33.71 -1.01
C TYR A 256 1.03 35.00 -1.81
N GLU A 257 1.51 34.85 -3.03
CA GLU A 257 1.64 35.91 -4.03
C GLU A 257 0.92 35.51 -5.32
N PHE A 258 0.22 36.45 -5.95
CA PHE A 258 -0.48 36.20 -7.20
C PHE A 258 0.46 36.35 -8.40
N LYS A 259 0.70 35.27 -9.15
CA LYS A 259 1.55 35.21 -10.34
C LYS A 259 0.94 34.27 -11.38
N ASN A 260 1.02 34.61 -12.67
CA ASN A 260 0.57 33.73 -13.77
C ASN A 260 -0.85 33.17 -13.57
N SER A 261 -1.79 34.02 -13.15
CA SER A 261 -3.19 33.66 -12.88
C SER A 261 -3.40 32.62 -11.76
N LYS A 262 -2.41 32.41 -10.89
CA LYS A 262 -2.46 31.50 -9.75
C LYS A 262 -1.84 32.13 -8.50
N TYR A 263 -2.19 31.62 -7.32
CA TYR A 263 -1.52 31.98 -6.07
C TYR A 263 -0.36 31.02 -5.82
N HIS A 264 0.83 31.59 -5.70
CA HIS A 264 2.07 30.88 -5.41
C HIS A 264 2.47 31.11 -3.96
N LEU A 265 2.86 30.05 -3.28
CA LEU A 265 3.33 30.13 -1.92
C LEU A 265 4.70 30.83 -1.87
N LYS A 266 4.81 31.91 -1.09
CA LYS A 266 6.07 32.65 -0.94
C LYS A 266 7.14 31.75 -0.33
N SER A 267 8.31 31.71 -0.95
CA SER A 267 9.47 30.94 -0.48
C SER A 267 10.57 31.90 0.01
N PRO A 268 11.34 31.56 1.06
CA PRO A 268 11.24 30.35 1.89
C PRO A 268 10.21 30.48 3.03
N ILE A 269 9.71 29.34 3.49
CA ILE A 269 8.80 29.21 4.64
C ILE A 269 9.25 28.03 5.49
N ASP A 270 9.20 28.22 6.81
CA ASP A 270 9.54 27.20 7.77
C ASP A 270 8.45 26.13 7.90
N ASN A 271 8.81 25.03 8.56
CA ASN A 271 7.92 23.88 8.74
C ASN A 271 6.68 24.18 9.60
N GLN A 272 6.75 25.09 10.58
CA GLN A 272 5.59 25.44 11.41
C GLN A 272 4.58 26.25 10.59
N THR A 273 5.08 27.20 9.80
CA THR A 273 4.27 28.00 8.87
C THR A 273 3.61 27.10 7.82
N SER A 274 4.37 26.18 7.21
CA SER A 274 3.84 25.19 6.25
C SER A 274 2.71 24.33 6.86
N ARG A 275 2.88 23.85 8.11
CA ARG A 275 1.84 23.09 8.84
C ARG A 275 0.59 23.92 9.10
N ARG A 276 0.77 25.18 9.49
CA ARG A 276 -0.35 26.09 9.77
C ARG A 276 -1.16 26.31 8.49
N ILE A 277 -0.50 26.58 7.37
CA ILE A 277 -1.14 26.75 6.07
C ILE A 277 -1.93 25.49 5.69
N PHE A 278 -1.32 24.30 5.77
CA PHE A 278 -1.99 23.03 5.47
C PHE A 278 -3.28 22.84 6.29
N LYS A 279 -3.22 23.13 7.60
CA LYS A 279 -4.40 23.02 8.49
C LYS A 279 -5.52 23.96 8.09
N LEU A 280 -5.20 25.17 7.63
CA LEU A 280 -6.20 26.14 7.17
C LEU A 280 -6.86 25.71 5.86
N PHE A 281 -6.08 25.23 4.89
CA PHE A 281 -6.65 24.64 3.67
C PHE A 281 -7.53 23.43 3.97
N SER A 282 -7.15 22.59 4.95
CA SER A 282 -7.96 21.45 5.39
C SER A 282 -9.25 21.88 6.07
N LYS A 283 -9.19 22.93 6.92
CA LYS A 283 -10.38 23.52 7.58
C LYS A 283 -11.35 24.10 6.57
N ALA A 284 -10.84 24.74 5.52
CA ALA A 284 -11.61 25.29 4.41
C ALA A 284 -12.08 24.23 3.39
N GLU A 285 -11.95 22.94 3.69
CA GLU A 285 -12.35 21.81 2.84
C GLU A 285 -11.75 21.84 1.42
N TYR A 286 -10.60 22.50 1.25
CA TYR A 286 -9.91 22.53 -0.03
C TYR A 286 -9.40 21.14 -0.37
N THR A 287 -9.88 20.59 -1.49
CA THR A 287 -9.34 19.35 -2.02
C THR A 287 -7.99 19.65 -2.63
N LEU A 288 -6.93 19.44 -1.83
CA LEU A 288 -5.56 19.53 -2.32
C LEU A 288 -5.43 18.62 -3.55
N PRO A 289 -4.84 19.10 -4.66
CA PRO A 289 -4.52 18.23 -5.78
C PRO A 289 -3.77 17.03 -5.21
N SER A 290 -4.24 15.82 -5.51
CA SER A 290 -3.58 14.59 -5.07
C SER A 290 -2.10 14.76 -5.38
N GLN A 291 -1.27 14.88 -4.34
CA GLN A 291 0.16 15.09 -4.54
C GLN A 291 0.60 13.96 -5.46
N THR A 292 1.08 14.31 -6.66
CA THR A 292 1.83 13.36 -7.48
C THR A 292 2.86 12.77 -6.54
N ARG A 293 2.73 11.46 -6.30
CA ARG A 293 3.55 10.70 -5.38
C ARG A 293 5.00 10.83 -5.83
N ASN A 294 5.68 11.87 -5.38
CA ASN A 294 7.11 11.98 -5.54
C ASN A 294 7.70 11.06 -4.49
N ILE A 295 7.78 9.77 -4.85
CA ILE A 295 8.65 8.83 -4.19
C ILE A 295 10.06 9.37 -4.47
N SER A 296 10.58 10.16 -3.54
CA SER A 296 11.97 10.60 -3.59
C SER A 296 12.82 9.37 -3.31
N VAL A 297 13.23 8.66 -4.35
CA VAL A 297 14.31 7.69 -4.27
C VAL A 297 15.57 8.53 -4.09
N GLY A 298 16.07 8.62 -2.86
CA GLY A 298 17.35 9.24 -2.60
C GLY A 298 18.41 8.54 -3.43
N ARG A 299 18.95 9.20 -4.45
CA ARG A 299 20.21 8.79 -5.06
C ARG A 299 21.27 8.97 -4.00
N SER A 300 21.81 7.87 -3.49
CA SER A 300 23.11 7.89 -2.82
C SER A 300 24.12 8.40 -3.84
N SER A 301 24.62 9.62 -3.63
CA SER A 301 25.81 10.12 -4.32
C SER A 301 26.97 9.15 -4.06
N ARG A 302 27.72 8.85 -5.11
CA ARG A 302 29.03 8.21 -5.04
C ARG A 302 30.03 9.14 -4.35
#